data_AF-A0A9E1L8H3-F1
#
_entry.id   AF-A0A9E1L8H3-F1
#
_cell.length_a   1.000
_cell.length_b   1.000
_cell.length_c   1.000
_cell.angle_alpha   90.00
_cell.angle_beta   90.00
_cell.angle_gamma   90.00
#
_symmetry.space_group_name_H-M   'P 1'
#
loop_
_entity.id
_entity.type
_entity.pdbx_description
1 polymer ?
#
loop_
_entity_poly.entity_id
_entity_poly.type
_entity_poly.pdbx_seq_one_letter_code
_entity_poly.pdbx_strand_id
1 'polypeptide(L)'
;MIDTIFDGSFLGLFTSFGWQEIIILLVIGVLIFGKRLPEVGRNFGKSIVEFKKGIKGVGDEIDVEAERQATKSEKTTADLPPAKVTPDPVASKEVEEVKHPLDDE
;
A
#
# COMPACT_ATOMS: atom_id res chain seq x y z
N MET A 1 -42.29 -5.08 -31.80
CA MET A 1 -41.42 -6.05 -31.06
C MET A 1 -40.11 -5.39 -30.62
N ILE A 2 -39.62 -4.37 -31.35
CA ILE A 2 -38.51 -3.50 -30.92
C ILE A 2 -38.97 -2.46 -29.86
N ASP A 3 -40.27 -2.15 -29.81
CA ASP A 3 -40.83 -1.10 -28.96
C ASP A 3 -40.88 -1.47 -27.46
N THR A 4 -40.95 -2.77 -27.15
CA THR A 4 -41.01 -3.27 -25.76
C THR A 4 -39.70 -3.05 -24.98
N ILE A 5 -38.59 -2.81 -25.68
CA ILE A 5 -37.28 -2.56 -25.05
C ILE A 5 -37.19 -1.13 -24.49
N PHE A 6 -37.98 -0.18 -25.01
CA PHE A 6 -37.96 1.22 -24.57
C PHE A 6 -39.16 1.63 -23.68
N ASP A 7 -40.21 0.82 -23.63
CA ASP A 7 -41.49 1.18 -22.98
C ASP A 7 -41.58 0.79 -21.49
N GLY A 8 -40.83 1.50 -20.65
CA GLY A 8 -41.06 1.50 -19.20
C GLY A 8 -40.51 0.31 -18.42
N SER A 9 -40.33 -0.87 -19.03
CA SER A 9 -39.61 -2.00 -18.37
C SER A 9 -38.15 -1.66 -18.12
N PHE A 10 -37.50 -0.95 -19.05
CA PHE A 10 -36.14 -0.44 -18.88
C PHE A 10 -36.05 0.62 -17.76
N LEU A 11 -37.07 1.48 -17.61
CA LEU A 11 -37.13 2.50 -16.56
C LEU A 11 -37.51 1.94 -15.17
N GLY A 12 -38.34 0.90 -15.13
CA GLY A 12 -38.72 0.19 -13.90
C GLY A 12 -37.57 -0.62 -13.29
N LEU A 13 -36.65 -1.13 -14.11
CA LEU A 13 -35.48 -1.87 -13.61
C LEU A 13 -34.52 -0.98 -12.81
N PHE A 14 -34.36 0.30 -13.17
CA PHE A 14 -33.60 1.29 -12.39
C PHE A 14 -34.25 1.67 -11.04
N THR A 15 -35.38 1.07 -10.62
CA THR A 15 -35.88 1.25 -9.25
C THR A 15 -35.46 0.12 -8.31
N SER A 16 -34.87 -0.94 -8.86
CA SER A 16 -34.44 -2.14 -8.15
C SER A 16 -32.93 -2.35 -8.35
N PHE A 17 -32.17 -1.26 -8.15
CA PHE A 17 -30.73 -1.22 -8.39
C PHE A 17 -29.97 -2.22 -7.53
N GLY A 18 -29.40 -3.21 -8.20
CA GLY A 18 -28.58 -4.22 -7.53
C GLY A 18 -27.86 -5.08 -8.54
N TRP A 19 -28.54 -6.10 -9.04
CA TRP A 19 -27.96 -7.09 -9.94
C TRP A 19 -28.42 -6.93 -11.38
N GLN A 20 -29.62 -6.37 -11.60
CA GLN A 20 -30.20 -6.20 -12.93
C GLN A 20 -29.35 -5.28 -13.81
N GLU A 21 -28.84 -4.19 -13.27
CA GLU A 21 -28.02 -3.22 -14.01
C GLU A 21 -26.66 -3.77 -14.38
N ILE A 22 -26.04 -4.54 -13.47
CA ILE A 22 -24.77 -5.22 -13.76
C ILE A 22 -24.97 -6.17 -14.93
N ILE A 23 -26.05 -6.96 -14.95
CA ILE A 23 -26.36 -7.88 -16.04
C ILE A 23 -26.59 -7.12 -17.36
N ILE A 24 -27.32 -6.00 -17.33
CA ILE A 24 -27.56 -5.17 -18.52
C ILE A 24 -26.27 -4.62 -19.09
N LEU A 25 -25.37 -4.08 -18.25
CA LEU A 25 -24.05 -3.62 -18.69
C LEU A 25 -23.20 -4.78 -19.23
N LEU A 26 -23.29 -5.96 -18.62
CA LEU A 26 -22.60 -7.16 -19.09
C LEU A 26 -23.08 -7.56 -20.48
N VAL A 27 -24.40 -7.54 -20.73
CA VAL A 27 -24.99 -7.87 -22.03
C VAL A 27 -24.54 -6.86 -23.09
N ILE A 28 -24.58 -5.56 -22.79
CA ILE A 28 -24.08 -4.51 -23.71
C ILE A 28 -22.59 -4.73 -24.00
N GLY A 29 -21.78 -4.99 -22.98
CA GLY A 29 -20.37 -5.32 -23.13
C GLY A 29 -20.15 -6.55 -24.03
N VAL A 30 -20.91 -7.62 -23.82
CA VAL A 30 -20.83 -8.83 -24.66
C VAL A 30 -21.28 -8.56 -26.09
N LEU A 31 -22.24 -7.67 -26.35
CA LEU A 31 -22.62 -7.30 -27.71
C LEU A 31 -21.52 -6.50 -28.43
N ILE A 32 -20.82 -5.60 -27.73
CA ILE A 32 -19.72 -4.81 -28.30
C ILE A 32 -18.48 -5.67 -28.54
N PHE A 33 -18.07 -6.45 -27.53
CA PHE A 33 -16.83 -7.24 -27.58
C PHE A 33 -17.03 -8.63 -28.21
N GLY A 34 -18.25 -9.18 -28.15
CA GLY A 34 -18.59 -10.49 -28.71
C GLY A 34 -17.65 -11.59 -28.24
N LYS A 35 -17.12 -12.34 -29.22
CA LYS A 35 -16.16 -13.43 -29.00
C LYS A 35 -14.79 -12.97 -28.49
N ARG A 36 -14.50 -11.66 -28.52
CA ARG A 36 -13.22 -11.09 -28.04
C ARG A 36 -13.21 -10.86 -26.53
N LEU A 37 -14.37 -10.86 -25.86
CA LEU A 37 -14.47 -10.69 -24.42
C LEU A 37 -13.63 -11.69 -23.60
N PRO A 38 -13.66 -13.02 -23.87
CA PRO A 38 -12.79 -13.98 -23.18
C PRO A 38 -11.29 -13.76 -23.48
N GLU A 39 -10.96 -13.25 -24.66
CA GLU A 39 -9.57 -12.93 -25.04
C GLU A 39 -9.06 -11.70 -24.26
N VAL A 40 -9.86 -10.64 -24.19
CA VAL A 40 -9.59 -9.43 -23.39
C VAL A 40 -9.46 -9.80 -21.91
N GLY A 41 -10.41 -10.57 -21.36
CA GLY A 41 -10.36 -11.03 -19.98
C GLY A 41 -9.12 -11.88 -19.66
N ARG A 42 -8.69 -12.74 -20.60
CA ARG A 42 -7.49 -13.57 -20.41
C ARG A 42 -6.20 -12.74 -20.44
N ASN A 43 -6.14 -11.71 -21.29
CA ASN A 43 -5.00 -10.79 -21.33
C ASN A 43 -4.94 -9.91 -20.09
N PHE A 44 -6.08 -9.35 -19.68
CA PHE A 44 -6.20 -8.53 -18.47
C PHE A 44 -5.89 -9.33 -17.19
N GLY A 45 -6.38 -10.58 -17.11
CA GLY A 45 -6.10 -11.48 -15.99
C GLY A 45 -4.61 -11.80 -15.83
N LYS A 46 -3.88 -11.99 -16.94
CA LYS A 46 -2.41 -12.15 -16.90
C LYS A 46 -1.73 -10.90 -16.34
N SER A 47 -2.14 -9.72 -16.75
CA SER A 47 -1.61 -8.44 -16.23
C SER A 47 -1.83 -8.31 -14.72
N ILE A 48 -3.02 -8.66 -14.20
CA ILE A 48 -3.28 -8.67 -12.75
C ILE A 48 -2.37 -9.66 -12.02
N VAL A 49 -2.16 -10.85 -12.57
CA VAL A 49 -1.33 -11.89 -11.95
C VAL A 49 0.14 -11.47 -11.87
N GLU A 50 0.69 -10.92 -12.96
CA GLU A 50 2.06 -10.42 -12.98
C GLU A 50 2.24 -9.19 -12.08
N PHE A 51 1.27 -8.28 -12.07
CA PHE A 51 1.26 -7.14 -11.16
C PHE A 51 1.28 -7.57 -9.69
N LYS A 52 0.45 -8.57 -9.31
CA LYS A 52 0.44 -9.14 -7.95
C LYS A 52 1.76 -9.81 -7.59
N LYS A 53 2.42 -10.50 -8.54
CA LYS A 53 3.74 -11.10 -8.34
C LYS A 53 4.81 -10.03 -8.14
N GLY A 54 4.80 -8.96 -8.93
CA GLY A 54 5.73 -7.83 -8.79
C GLY A 54 5.62 -7.17 -7.42
N ILE A 55 4.40 -6.85 -6.96
CA ILE A 55 4.19 -6.25 -5.63
C ILE A 55 4.68 -7.17 -4.52
N LYS A 56 4.40 -8.48 -4.62
CA LYS A 56 4.83 -9.45 -3.61
C LYS A 56 6.36 -9.61 -3.59
N GLY A 57 7.00 -9.68 -4.77
CA GLY A 57 8.46 -9.77 -4.88
C GLY A 57 9.16 -8.58 -4.23
N VAL A 58 8.67 -7.36 -4.47
CA VAL A 58 9.21 -6.14 -3.84
C VAL A 58 9.05 -6.17 -2.31
N GLY A 59 7.90 -6.65 -1.81
CA GLY A 59 7.68 -6.79 -0.36
C GLY A 59 8.64 -7.79 0.28
N ASP A 60 8.83 -8.95 -0.35
CA ASP A 60 9.73 -10.00 0.13
C ASP A 60 11.22 -9.57 0.03
N GLU A 61 11.60 -8.80 -0.98
CA GLU A 61 12.97 -8.26 -1.14
C GLU A 61 13.34 -7.24 -0.04
N ILE A 62 12.40 -6.39 0.36
CA ILE A 62 12.60 -5.40 1.44
C ILE A 62 12.81 -6.11 2.79
N ASP A 63 12.07 -7.19 3.05
CA ASP A 63 12.15 -7.95 4.30
C ASP A 63 13.45 -8.77 4.40
N VAL A 64 13.89 -9.37 3.29
CA VAL A 64 15.14 -10.15 3.22
C VAL A 64 16.39 -9.25 3.30
N GLU A 65 16.36 -8.04 2.74
CA GLU A 65 17.46 -7.08 2.84
C GLU A 65 17.63 -6.57 4.29
N ALA A 66 16.53 -6.40 5.02
CA ALA A 66 16.54 -6.03 6.44
C ALA A 66 17.16 -7.13 7.33
N GLU A 67 16.89 -8.41 7.04
CA GLU A 67 17.45 -9.55 7.78
C GLU A 67 18.95 -9.77 7.47
N ARG A 68 19.39 -9.52 6.23
CA ARG A 68 20.80 -9.64 5.82
C ARG A 68 21.71 -8.56 6.41
N GLN A 69 21.19 -7.38 6.72
CA GLN A 69 21.98 -6.32 7.37
C GLN A 69 22.19 -6.59 8.87
N ALA A 70 21.29 -7.33 9.53
CA ALA A 70 21.42 -7.69 10.94
C ALA A 70 22.55 -8.71 11.22
N THR A 71 22.87 -9.58 10.26
CA THR A 71 23.88 -10.65 10.44
C THR A 71 25.32 -10.25 10.09
N LYS A 72 25.55 -9.08 9.49
CA LYS A 72 26.91 -8.61 9.11
C LYS A 72 27.58 -7.75 10.20
N SER A 73 26.85 -7.32 11.22
CA SER A 73 27.37 -6.40 12.25
C SER A 73 28.09 -7.07 13.44
N GLU A 74 28.13 -8.41 13.52
CA GLU A 74 28.66 -9.13 14.69
C GLU A 74 30.09 -9.72 14.50
N LYS A 75 30.90 -9.23 13.56
CA LYS A 75 32.28 -9.76 13.35
C LYS A 75 33.42 -8.73 13.35
N THR A 76 33.20 -7.48 13.73
CA THR A 76 34.24 -6.43 13.67
C THR A 76 34.50 -5.69 15.00
N THR A 77 34.05 -6.21 16.14
CA THR A 77 34.32 -5.58 17.45
C THR A 77 35.00 -6.57 18.40
N ALA A 78 36.23 -6.97 18.07
CA ALA A 78 37.06 -7.76 18.98
C ALA A 78 38.56 -7.38 18.93
N ASP A 79 38.90 -6.18 18.42
CA ASP A 79 40.30 -5.72 18.40
C ASP A 79 40.41 -4.19 18.53
N LEU A 80 39.96 -3.66 19.67
CA LEU A 80 40.36 -2.31 20.11
C LEU A 80 40.89 -2.42 21.54
N PRO A 81 42.15 -2.00 21.81
CA PRO A 81 42.74 -2.06 23.15
C PRO A 81 41.98 -1.14 24.12
N PRO A 82 41.92 -1.48 25.42
CA PRO A 82 41.21 -0.68 26.41
C PRO A 82 41.96 0.65 26.63
N ALA A 83 41.51 1.69 25.92
CA ALA A 83 41.94 3.06 26.18
C ALA A 83 41.37 3.48 27.55
N LYS A 84 42.27 3.45 28.51
CA LYS A 84 42.17 3.93 29.89
C LYS A 84 41.57 5.34 29.94
N VAL A 85 40.28 5.47 30.21
CA VAL A 85 39.69 6.73 30.68
C VAL A 85 39.65 6.66 32.19
N THR A 86 40.69 7.22 32.80
CA THR A 86 40.75 7.51 34.24
C THR A 86 39.52 8.32 34.64
N PRO A 87 38.76 7.89 35.67
CA PRO A 87 37.79 8.74 36.34
C PRO A 87 38.56 9.66 37.27
N ASP A 88 38.32 10.97 37.24
CA ASP A 88 38.55 11.86 38.40
C ASP A 88 38.14 13.32 38.10
N PRO A 89 37.85 14.12 39.14
CA PRO A 89 36.52 14.71 39.32
C PRO A 89 36.58 16.24 39.55
N VAL A 90 35.42 16.85 39.88
CA VAL A 90 35.30 18.18 40.51
C VAL A 90 35.64 19.31 39.50
N ALA A 91 35.00 20.45 39.39
CA ALA A 91 34.01 21.22 40.12
C ALA A 91 33.68 22.33 39.09
N SER A 92 32.42 22.54 38.75
CA SER A 92 31.56 23.53 39.42
C SER A 92 31.53 24.85 38.69
N LYS A 93 30.33 25.44 38.80
CA LYS A 93 29.98 26.85 38.72
C LYS A 93 29.65 27.38 37.33
N GLU A 94 28.56 28.10 37.13
CA GLU A 94 27.44 28.55 37.98
C GLU A 94 26.53 29.30 36.99
N VAL A 95 25.20 29.04 37.02
CA VAL A 95 24.15 30.08 37.04
C VAL A 95 23.92 30.83 35.69
N GLU A 96 22.71 31.11 35.21
CA GLU A 96 21.43 31.45 35.84
C GLU A 96 20.33 31.46 34.76
N GLU A 97 19.06 31.41 35.19
CA GLU A 97 17.91 32.18 34.67
C GLU A 97 17.56 32.15 33.16
N VAL A 98 16.33 31.90 32.72
CA VAL A 98 15.05 32.47 33.17
C VAL A 98 13.93 31.49 32.80
N LYS A 99 13.14 31.10 33.80
CA LYS A 99 11.74 30.69 33.60
C LYS A 99 10.94 31.90 33.14
N HIS A 100 10.17 31.78 32.06
CA HIS A 100 9.02 32.66 31.86
C HIS A 100 7.74 31.83 31.94
N PRO A 101 6.98 31.90 33.05
CA PRO A 101 5.55 31.63 33.08
C PRO A 101 4.79 32.88 32.58
N LEU A 102 3.45 32.85 32.70
CA LEU A 102 2.44 33.88 32.38
C LEU A 102 1.80 33.64 31.01
N ASP A 103 0.59 33.10 30.93
CA ASP A 103 -0.69 33.71 31.35
C ASP A 103 -0.86 35.09 30.69
N ASP A 104 -1.68 35.18 29.63
CA ASP A 104 -2.45 36.37 29.26
C ASP A 104 -3.50 36.02 28.18
N GLU A 105 -4.76 36.37 28.50
CA GLU A 105 -6.03 36.44 27.73
C GLU A 105 -6.68 35.18 27.10
#